data_AF-A0A0N1J5L8-F1
#
_entry.id   AF-A0A0N1J5L8-F1
#
_cell.length_a   1.000
_cell.length_b   1.000
_cell.length_c   1.000
_cell.angle_alpha   90.00
_cell.angle_beta   90.00
_cell.angle_gamma   90.00
#
_symmetry.space_group_name_H-M   'P 1'
#
loop_
_entity.id
_entity.type
_entity.pdbx_description
1 polymer ?
#
loop_
_entity_poly.entity_id
_entity_poly.type
_entity_poly.pdbx_seq_one_letter_code
_entity_poly.pdbx_strand_id
1 'polypeptide(L)'
;MVTLATPPSTVDGIKRLAKAIKRESRITHHEALEEAARKAGFQNFRHAKRAIAKATTQSYPAYVTVYWRDLRAEVPSSGRYTVEINLKHPLSVLLADGLKVGGTYLRRFKLEALDHLEIRTDAVSQHSAKHYLDQATSTLLFMDSTGLMRVFRKENVEIMNGLDRIPKADHMTGWEDPQTGDWLLLDEPYISPTPEFRKEWLQDHALHQVAPTWPGLYYPGNAVPYLISPSQALLMKVRVQVEQIPDSAYPQGAPQEMAYDSRFISPARTASGKPPKIRTMPFNGIRNGAIAYGGEPGIPAKWRPARSMSLKMHTSIGPILHKLCNSSARVGGVTARVYEKLNQVRSRLEDWAYMEHPGGFTAEISAKLYYGRAVDGYTTPQDALKAIETVRDMLLKAYGECKPRAQMLAKIEAAAADLRKKVSR
;
A
#
# COMPACT_ATOMS: atom_id res chain seq x y z
N MET A 1 -6.61 -33.07 -29.18
CA MET A 1 -6.25 -31.68 -28.88
C MET A 1 -5.45 -31.66 -27.60
N VAL A 2 -4.13 -31.42 -27.67
CA VAL A 2 -3.23 -31.44 -26.51
C VAL A 2 -3.09 -30.01 -26.00
N THR A 3 -3.39 -29.81 -24.71
CA THR A 3 -3.26 -28.55 -23.98
C THR A 3 -1.81 -28.08 -23.97
N LEU A 4 -1.60 -26.78 -24.21
CA LEU A 4 -0.30 -26.11 -24.16
C LEU A 4 0.26 -26.20 -22.73
N ALA A 5 1.04 -27.25 -22.46
CA ALA A 5 1.78 -27.41 -21.22
C ALA A 5 2.89 -26.35 -21.17
N THR A 6 2.88 -25.53 -20.12
CA THR A 6 3.91 -24.54 -19.85
C THR A 6 5.30 -25.19 -19.94
N PRO A 7 6.21 -24.70 -20.82
CA PRO A 7 7.52 -25.30 -20.99
C PRO A 7 8.32 -25.27 -19.67
N PRO A 8 9.07 -26.34 -19.33
CA PRO A 8 9.83 -26.41 -18.09
C PRO A 8 10.98 -25.40 -18.06
N SER A 9 11.01 -24.55 -17.02
CA SER A 9 12.02 -23.50 -16.79
C SER A 9 13.22 -23.95 -15.95
N THR A 10 13.29 -25.23 -15.56
CA THR A 10 14.36 -25.79 -14.71
C THR A 10 15.06 -26.97 -15.38
N VAL A 11 16.33 -27.21 -15.04
CA VAL A 11 17.11 -28.35 -15.57
C VAL A 11 16.44 -29.68 -15.25
N ASP A 12 15.87 -29.83 -14.05
CA ASP A 12 15.18 -31.07 -13.65
C ASP A 12 13.80 -31.20 -14.27
N GLY A 13 13.13 -30.08 -14.60
CA GLY A 13 11.93 -30.08 -15.43
C GLY A 13 12.22 -30.59 -16.84
N ILE A 14 13.32 -30.14 -17.46
CA ILE A 14 13.77 -30.62 -18.78
C ILE A 14 14.13 -32.12 -18.72
N LYS A 15 14.82 -32.59 -17.68
CA LYS A 15 15.10 -34.03 -17.50
C LYS A 15 13.82 -34.85 -17.32
N ARG A 16 12.82 -34.36 -16.58
CA ARG A 16 11.53 -35.04 -16.41
C ARG A 16 10.76 -35.13 -17.73
N LEU A 17 10.71 -34.03 -18.49
CA LEU A 17 10.13 -34.00 -19.82
C LEU A 17 10.86 -34.96 -20.78
N ALA A 18 12.19 -35.00 -20.72
CA ALA A 18 13.00 -35.93 -21.51
C ALA A 18 12.69 -37.41 -21.19
N LYS A 19 12.44 -37.77 -19.92
CA LYS A 19 11.99 -39.13 -19.56
C LYS A 19 10.64 -39.48 -20.18
N ALA A 20 9.70 -38.53 -20.23
CA ALA A 20 8.41 -38.73 -20.88
C ALA A 20 8.56 -38.90 -22.41
N ILE A 21 9.32 -38.01 -23.06
CA ILE A 21 9.60 -38.06 -24.51
C ILE A 21 10.35 -39.34 -24.88
N LYS A 22 11.33 -39.77 -24.09
CA LYS A 22 12.04 -41.05 -24.31
C LYS A 22 11.07 -42.23 -24.35
N ARG A 23 10.10 -42.27 -23.44
CA ARG A 23 9.10 -43.34 -23.34
C ARG A 23 8.12 -43.32 -24.52
N GLU A 24 7.71 -42.14 -24.95
CA GLU A 24 6.70 -41.95 -25.99
C GLU A 24 7.27 -42.12 -27.41
N SER A 25 8.44 -41.54 -27.67
CA SER A 25 9.06 -41.49 -29.00
C SER A 25 10.11 -42.57 -29.23
N ARG A 26 10.41 -43.43 -28.24
CA ARG A 26 11.42 -44.52 -28.30
C ARG A 26 12.81 -44.09 -28.81
N ILE A 27 13.19 -42.85 -28.55
CA ILE A 27 14.52 -42.29 -28.89
C ILE A 27 15.53 -42.49 -27.77
N THR A 28 16.82 -42.22 -28.02
CA THR A 28 17.83 -42.28 -26.96
C THR A 28 17.59 -41.19 -25.91
N HIS A 29 18.10 -41.41 -24.69
CA HIS A 29 17.93 -40.42 -23.61
C HIS A 29 18.59 -39.07 -23.95
N HIS A 30 19.68 -39.08 -24.71
CA HIS A 30 20.37 -37.87 -25.13
C HIS A 30 19.52 -37.07 -26.13
N GLU A 31 18.97 -37.73 -27.15
CA GLU A 31 18.06 -37.09 -28.12
C GLU A 31 16.79 -36.56 -27.44
N ALA A 32 16.27 -37.30 -26.45
CA ALA A 32 15.12 -36.85 -25.66
C ALA A 32 15.41 -35.59 -24.81
N LEU A 33 16.64 -35.42 -24.32
CA LEU A 33 17.06 -34.20 -23.61
C LEU A 33 17.15 -33.00 -24.56
N GLU A 34 17.65 -33.22 -25.78
CA GLU A 34 17.74 -32.19 -26.82
C GLU A 34 16.35 -31.75 -27.29
N GLU A 35 15.44 -32.70 -27.52
CA GLU A 35 14.04 -32.43 -27.87
C GLU A 35 13.29 -31.73 -26.73
N ALA A 36 13.48 -32.17 -25.48
CA ALA A 36 12.90 -31.50 -24.31
C ALA A 36 13.40 -30.06 -24.16
N ALA A 37 14.69 -29.82 -24.39
CA ALA A 37 15.28 -28.48 -24.35
C ALA A 37 14.72 -27.57 -25.45
N ARG A 38 14.57 -28.08 -26.69
CA ARG A 38 13.94 -27.35 -27.80
C ARG A 38 12.47 -27.04 -27.55
N LYS A 39 11.70 -27.99 -27.02
CA LYS A 39 10.32 -27.76 -26.57
C LYS A 39 10.22 -26.73 -25.45
N ALA A 40 11.27 -26.58 -24.65
CA ALA A 40 11.40 -25.56 -23.61
C ALA A 40 11.96 -24.21 -24.12
N GLY A 41 12.16 -24.05 -25.43
CA GLY A 41 12.62 -22.79 -26.05
C GLY A 41 14.14 -22.60 -26.06
N PHE A 42 14.93 -23.63 -25.72
CA PHE A 42 16.40 -23.59 -25.75
C PHE A 42 16.94 -24.27 -27.01
N GLN A 43 18.11 -23.84 -27.50
CA GLN A 43 18.73 -24.42 -28.69
C GLN A 43 19.12 -25.90 -28.53
N ASN A 44 19.62 -26.26 -27.35
CA ASN A 44 20.05 -27.62 -26.99
C ASN A 44 20.12 -27.77 -25.46
N PHE A 45 20.32 -29.00 -24.95
CA PHE A 45 20.36 -29.24 -23.50
C PHE A 45 21.53 -28.52 -22.81
N ARG A 46 22.67 -28.39 -23.50
CA ARG A 46 23.83 -27.63 -22.99
C ARG A 46 23.53 -26.13 -22.89
N HIS A 47 22.84 -25.56 -23.87
CA HIS A 47 22.36 -24.19 -23.87
C HIS A 47 21.36 -23.98 -22.74
N ALA A 48 20.42 -24.90 -22.54
CA ALA A 48 19.50 -24.86 -21.40
C ALA A 48 20.26 -24.87 -20.06
N LYS A 49 21.21 -25.79 -19.87
CA LYS A 49 22.02 -25.87 -18.64
C LYS A 49 22.81 -24.58 -18.39
N ARG A 50 23.41 -23.99 -19.42
CA ARG A 50 24.16 -22.72 -19.32
C ARG A 50 23.26 -21.51 -19.09
N ALA A 51 22.16 -21.40 -19.82
CA ALA A 51 21.20 -20.30 -19.69
C ALA A 51 20.54 -20.32 -18.30
N ILE A 52 20.15 -21.51 -17.82
CA ILE A 52 19.58 -21.69 -16.49
C ILE A 52 20.64 -21.38 -15.43
N ALA A 53 21.86 -21.92 -15.52
CA ALA A 53 22.93 -21.62 -14.56
C ALA A 53 23.36 -20.14 -14.54
N LYS A 54 23.33 -19.47 -15.69
CA LYS A 54 23.56 -18.03 -15.81
C LYS A 54 22.41 -17.22 -15.19
N ALA A 55 21.17 -17.66 -15.37
CA ALA A 55 20.02 -17.07 -14.68
C ALA A 55 20.09 -17.30 -13.16
N THR A 56 20.66 -18.43 -12.71
CA THR A 56 20.85 -18.70 -11.27
C THR A 56 21.96 -17.84 -10.64
N THR A 57 22.88 -17.30 -11.45
CA THR A 57 23.94 -16.37 -10.98
C THR A 57 23.61 -14.89 -11.23
N GLN A 58 22.52 -14.59 -11.93
CA GLN A 58 22.14 -13.21 -12.19
C GLN A 58 21.45 -12.61 -10.95
N SER A 59 22.18 -11.78 -10.23
CA SER A 59 21.64 -10.96 -9.14
C SER A 59 21.18 -9.61 -9.67
N TYR A 60 20.05 -9.14 -9.18
CA TYR A 60 19.51 -7.82 -9.45
C TYR A 60 19.58 -7.00 -8.16
N PRO A 61 20.50 -6.03 -8.05
CA PRO A 61 20.56 -5.18 -6.88
C PRO A 61 19.28 -4.32 -6.80
N ALA A 62 18.74 -4.22 -5.60
CA ALA A 62 17.66 -3.32 -5.24
C ALA A 62 18.04 -2.55 -3.99
N TYR A 63 17.56 -1.31 -3.91
CA TYR A 63 17.89 -0.37 -2.85
C TYR A 63 16.63 -0.01 -2.08
N VAL A 64 16.72 0.01 -0.76
CA VAL A 64 15.64 0.48 0.12
C VAL A 64 16.18 1.63 0.96
N THR A 65 15.52 2.78 0.86
CA THR A 65 15.91 4.02 1.54
C THR A 65 14.82 4.46 2.51
N VAL A 66 15.23 4.75 3.76
CA VAL A 66 14.38 5.28 4.82
C VAL A 66 14.98 6.56 5.40
N TYR A 67 14.18 7.61 5.52
CA TYR A 67 14.54 8.83 6.24
C TYR A 67 13.94 8.80 7.63
N TRP A 68 14.61 9.42 8.60
CA TRP A 68 14.15 9.45 9.97
C TRP A 68 14.48 10.77 10.65
N ARG A 69 13.61 11.17 11.59
CA ARG A 69 13.78 12.34 12.44
C ARG A 69 13.29 12.00 13.83
N ASP A 70 14.19 12.05 14.80
CA ASP A 70 13.86 11.98 16.21
C ASP A 70 13.85 13.40 16.77
N LEU A 71 12.64 13.98 16.85
CA LEU A 71 12.43 15.31 17.40
C LEU A 71 12.11 15.28 18.91
N ARG A 72 11.99 14.07 19.49
CA ARG A 72 11.58 13.88 20.89
C ARG A 72 12.75 13.52 21.81
N ALA A 73 13.87 13.07 21.25
CA ALA A 73 15.11 12.89 21.98
C ALA A 73 15.61 14.20 22.60
N GLU A 74 16.40 14.10 23.68
CA GLU A 74 17.04 15.24 24.36
C GLU A 74 17.83 16.11 23.37
N VAL A 75 18.53 15.47 22.43
CA VAL A 75 19.18 16.11 21.30
C VAL A 75 18.45 15.65 20.03
N PRO A 76 17.68 16.54 19.38
CA PRO A 76 17.02 16.21 18.12
C PRO A 76 18.03 15.73 17.09
N SER A 77 17.73 14.62 16.44
CA SER A 77 18.61 13.99 15.45
C SER A 77 17.84 13.52 14.24
N SER A 78 18.54 13.38 13.13
CA SER A 78 17.93 13.00 11.86
C SER A 78 18.94 12.39 10.92
N GLY A 79 18.50 11.48 10.07
CA GLY A 79 19.36 10.85 9.09
C GLY A 79 18.60 10.14 7.99
N ARG A 80 19.37 9.52 7.11
CA ARG A 80 18.90 8.64 6.06
C ARG A 80 19.67 7.32 6.14
N TYR A 81 18.93 6.23 5.99
CA TYR A 81 19.46 4.90 5.82
C TYR A 81 19.17 4.37 4.44
N THR A 82 20.16 3.73 3.82
CA THR A 82 19.99 2.97 2.59
C THR A 82 20.66 1.62 2.72
N VAL A 83 19.96 0.57 2.27
CA VAL A 83 20.48 -0.79 2.18
C VAL A 83 20.36 -1.30 0.75
N GLU A 84 21.37 -2.03 0.31
CA GLU A 84 21.36 -2.80 -0.94
C GLU A 84 21.00 -4.25 -0.63
N ILE A 85 20.07 -4.81 -1.39
CA ILE A 85 19.72 -6.23 -1.36
C ILE A 85 19.85 -6.83 -2.75
N ASN A 86 20.16 -8.12 -2.80
CA ASN A 86 20.36 -8.86 -4.03
C ASN A 86 19.15 -9.76 -4.28
N LEU A 87 18.43 -9.51 -5.38
CA LEU A 87 17.22 -10.25 -5.76
C LEU A 87 17.51 -11.18 -6.95
N LYS A 88 16.76 -12.28 -7.06
CA LYS A 88 16.79 -13.21 -8.21
C LYS A 88 16.03 -12.64 -9.41
N HIS A 89 15.12 -11.70 -9.18
CA HIS A 89 14.36 -11.00 -10.22
C HIS A 89 14.49 -9.48 -10.07
N PRO A 90 14.38 -8.69 -11.15
CA PRO A 90 14.35 -7.25 -11.06
C PRO A 90 13.22 -6.76 -10.14
N LEU A 91 13.50 -5.75 -9.32
CA LEU A 91 12.50 -5.12 -8.44
C LEU A 91 11.25 -4.67 -9.21
N SER A 92 11.43 -4.12 -10.42
CA SER A 92 10.32 -3.70 -11.29
C SER A 92 9.40 -4.85 -11.73
N VAL A 93 9.92 -6.07 -11.81
CA VAL A 93 9.14 -7.28 -12.14
C VAL A 93 8.38 -7.75 -10.90
N LEU A 94 9.03 -7.80 -9.74
CA LEU A 94 8.37 -8.17 -8.48
C LEU A 94 7.22 -7.23 -8.11
N LEU A 95 7.33 -5.95 -8.50
CA LEU A 95 6.35 -4.91 -8.19
C LEU A 95 5.56 -4.45 -9.42
N ALA A 96 5.41 -5.31 -10.43
CA ALA A 96 4.72 -4.97 -11.68
C ALA A 96 3.27 -4.47 -11.45
N ASP A 97 2.55 -5.09 -10.51
CA ASP A 97 1.18 -4.68 -10.12
C ASP A 97 1.17 -3.58 -9.03
N GLY A 98 2.32 -2.96 -8.78
CA GLY A 98 2.53 -1.91 -7.81
C GLY A 98 2.71 -2.39 -6.37
N LEU A 99 3.14 -1.49 -5.49
CA LEU A 99 3.56 -1.79 -4.10
C LEU A 99 2.53 -2.51 -3.22
N LYS A 100 1.25 -2.50 -3.62
CA LYS A 100 0.20 -3.25 -2.93
C LYS A 100 0.51 -4.75 -2.84
N VAL A 101 1.27 -5.31 -3.79
CA VAL A 101 1.64 -6.74 -3.79
C VAL A 101 2.50 -7.15 -2.61
N GLY A 102 3.24 -6.22 -1.98
CA GLY A 102 3.98 -6.46 -0.75
C GLY A 102 3.22 -6.08 0.52
N GLY A 103 1.92 -5.79 0.42
CA GLY A 103 1.05 -5.56 1.58
C GLY A 103 1.44 -4.36 2.45
N THR A 104 1.24 -4.51 3.76
CA THR A 104 1.45 -3.45 4.76
C THR A 104 2.88 -2.95 4.81
N TYR A 105 3.87 -3.85 4.65
CA TYR A 105 5.28 -3.52 4.82
C TYR A 105 5.84 -2.65 3.68
N LEU A 106 5.30 -2.77 2.45
CA LEU A 106 5.66 -1.90 1.34
C LEU A 106 4.75 -0.66 1.18
N ARG A 107 3.63 -0.59 1.91
CA ARG A 107 2.63 0.51 1.79
C ARG A 107 3.22 1.89 2.06
N ARG A 108 4.22 1.98 2.94
CA ARG A 108 4.89 3.24 3.31
C ARG A 108 5.87 3.73 2.25
N PHE A 109 6.19 2.91 1.26
CA PHE A 109 7.21 3.20 0.27
C PHE A 109 6.61 3.75 -1.03
N LYS A 110 7.49 4.25 -1.89
CA LYS A 110 7.25 4.55 -3.30
C LYS A 110 8.39 3.96 -4.13
N LEU A 111 8.08 3.55 -5.36
CA LEU A 111 9.09 3.20 -6.34
C LEU A 111 9.73 4.49 -6.88
N GLU A 112 10.94 4.80 -6.42
CA GLU A 112 11.68 5.98 -6.86
C GLU A 112 12.27 5.71 -8.25
N ALA A 113 13.02 4.62 -8.40
CA ALA A 113 13.55 4.11 -9.65
C ALA A 113 13.27 2.60 -9.78
N LEU A 114 13.62 2.00 -10.93
CA LEU A 114 13.31 0.59 -11.21
C LEU A 114 13.96 -0.41 -10.24
N ASP A 115 14.98 0.04 -9.52
CA ASP A 115 15.76 -0.69 -8.52
C ASP A 115 15.69 -0.05 -7.13
N HIS A 116 14.84 0.96 -6.89
CA HIS A 116 14.91 1.76 -5.66
C HIS A 116 13.54 2.04 -5.04
N LEU A 117 13.34 1.55 -3.81
CA LEU A 117 12.25 1.93 -2.92
C LEU A 117 12.69 3.03 -1.98
N GLU A 118 11.89 4.09 -1.89
CA GLU A 118 12.08 5.19 -0.93
C GLU A 118 10.85 5.28 -0.02
N ILE A 119 11.04 5.40 1.29
CA ILE A 119 9.94 5.67 2.20
C ILE A 119 9.28 7.01 1.87
N ARG A 120 7.96 7.09 1.97
CA ARG A 120 7.23 8.35 1.75
C ARG A 120 7.51 9.31 2.90
N THR A 121 7.14 8.91 4.12
CA THR A 121 7.20 9.73 5.34
C THR A 121 8.44 9.40 6.17
N ASP A 122 8.80 10.27 7.11
CA ASP A 122 9.90 9.98 8.02
C ASP A 122 9.51 8.90 9.03
N ALA A 123 10.47 8.07 9.40
CA ALA A 123 10.41 7.33 10.65
C ALA A 123 10.64 8.28 11.83
N VAL A 124 9.97 8.01 12.94
CA VAL A 124 9.98 8.86 14.14
C VAL A 124 11.24 8.69 15.02
N SER A 125 12.09 7.72 14.69
CA SER A 125 13.33 7.43 15.39
C SER A 125 14.27 6.62 14.50
N GLN A 126 15.54 6.55 14.90
CA GLN A 126 16.53 5.67 14.27
C GLN A 126 16.11 4.20 14.34
N HIS A 127 15.53 3.77 15.47
CA HIS A 127 15.05 2.40 15.68
C HIS A 127 13.89 2.06 14.73
N SER A 128 12.88 2.92 14.64
CA SER A 128 11.77 2.74 13.71
C SER A 128 12.23 2.74 12.26
N ALA A 129 13.28 3.51 11.93
CA ALA A 129 13.85 3.53 10.59
C ALA A 129 14.45 2.18 10.20
N LYS A 130 15.24 1.57 11.10
CA LYS A 130 15.80 0.23 10.93
C LYS A 130 14.69 -0.80 10.80
N HIS A 131 13.70 -0.77 11.69
CA HIS A 131 12.56 -1.68 11.61
C HIS A 131 11.80 -1.61 10.26
N TYR A 132 11.59 -0.41 9.70
CA TYR A 132 10.97 -0.28 8.38
C TYR A 132 11.86 -0.77 7.24
N LEU A 133 13.18 -0.64 7.35
CA LEU A 133 14.10 -1.26 6.39
C LEU A 133 13.97 -2.77 6.44
N ASP A 134 14.05 -3.37 7.63
CA ASP A 134 13.95 -4.81 7.84
C ASP A 134 12.66 -5.37 7.25
N GLN A 135 11.52 -4.76 7.59
CA GLN A 135 10.23 -5.19 7.06
C GLN A 135 10.17 -5.13 5.53
N ALA A 136 10.68 -4.05 4.93
CA ALA A 136 10.65 -3.89 3.49
C ALA A 136 11.60 -4.84 2.77
N THR A 137 12.84 -5.00 3.25
CA THR A 137 13.82 -5.90 2.65
C THR A 137 13.40 -7.36 2.78
N SER A 138 12.98 -7.78 3.98
CA SER A 138 12.48 -9.15 4.21
C SER A 138 11.26 -9.44 3.36
N THR A 139 10.36 -8.47 3.17
CA THR A 139 9.21 -8.63 2.26
C THR A 139 9.65 -8.82 0.81
N LEU A 140 10.61 -8.05 0.31
CA LEU A 140 11.11 -8.19 -1.05
C LEU A 140 11.79 -9.55 -1.26
N LEU A 141 12.61 -10.00 -0.32
CA LEU A 141 13.28 -11.30 -0.36
C LEU A 141 12.30 -12.47 -0.27
N PHE A 142 11.25 -12.33 0.55
CA PHE A 142 10.16 -13.30 0.64
C PHE A 142 9.41 -13.43 -0.69
N MET A 143 9.00 -12.30 -1.28
CA MET A 143 8.32 -12.30 -2.58
C MET A 143 9.21 -12.88 -3.68
N ASP A 144 10.48 -12.48 -3.73
CA ASP A 144 11.44 -12.96 -4.72
C ASP A 144 11.74 -14.46 -4.61
N SER A 145 11.78 -14.97 -3.37
CA SER A 145 12.09 -16.38 -3.11
C SER A 145 10.89 -17.30 -3.30
N THR A 146 9.69 -16.83 -2.98
CA THR A 146 8.47 -17.66 -2.96
C THR A 146 7.61 -17.48 -4.21
N GLY A 147 7.66 -16.29 -4.84
CA GLY A 147 6.74 -15.87 -5.89
C GLY A 147 5.36 -15.47 -5.37
N LEU A 148 5.14 -15.46 -4.05
CA LEU A 148 3.88 -15.09 -3.45
C LEU A 148 3.68 -13.58 -3.46
N MET A 149 2.42 -13.17 -3.54
CA MET A 149 1.99 -11.78 -3.47
C MET A 149 0.91 -11.64 -2.40
N ARG A 150 0.62 -10.42 -1.96
CA ARG A 150 -0.54 -10.15 -1.09
C ARG A 150 -1.82 -10.69 -1.73
N VAL A 151 -2.71 -11.25 -0.92
CA VAL A 151 -4.03 -11.69 -1.41
C VAL A 151 -4.82 -10.52 -2.00
N PHE A 152 -5.29 -10.69 -3.24
CA PHE A 152 -6.24 -9.78 -3.91
C PHE A 152 -7.52 -10.47 -4.34
N ARG A 153 -7.52 -11.79 -4.57
CA ARG A 153 -8.70 -12.52 -5.04
C ARG A 153 -9.80 -12.42 -3.98
N LYS A 154 -10.97 -11.92 -4.40
CA LYS A 154 -12.12 -11.70 -3.52
C LYS A 154 -12.49 -12.96 -2.73
N GLU A 155 -12.50 -14.12 -3.40
CA GLU A 155 -12.79 -15.42 -2.80
C GLU A 155 -11.81 -15.76 -1.65
N ASN A 156 -10.51 -15.58 -1.88
CA ASN A 156 -9.49 -15.79 -0.84
C ASN A 156 -9.63 -14.80 0.31
N VAL A 157 -9.95 -13.53 0.02
CA VAL A 157 -10.22 -12.52 1.06
C VAL A 157 -11.43 -12.90 1.90
N GLU A 158 -12.52 -13.35 1.27
CA GLU A 158 -13.74 -13.78 1.95
C GLU A 158 -13.50 -15.03 2.81
N ILE A 159 -12.74 -16.01 2.31
CA ILE A 159 -12.32 -17.18 3.10
C ILE A 159 -11.54 -16.72 4.33
N MET A 160 -10.50 -15.89 4.16
CA MET A 160 -9.67 -15.42 5.27
C MET A 160 -10.45 -14.60 6.30
N ASN A 161 -11.40 -13.77 5.85
CA ASN A 161 -12.26 -12.99 6.74
C ASN A 161 -13.32 -13.84 7.44
N GLY A 162 -13.71 -14.97 6.83
CA GLY A 162 -14.66 -15.94 7.37
C GLY A 162 -14.02 -16.96 8.33
N LEU A 163 -12.69 -16.98 8.45
CA LEU A 163 -12.03 -17.73 9.51
C LEU A 163 -12.40 -17.08 10.85
N ASP A 164 -13.03 -17.87 11.73
CA ASP A 164 -13.28 -17.48 13.10
C ASP A 164 -11.96 -17.04 13.79
N ARG A 165 -12.07 -16.37 14.93
CA ARG A 165 -10.93 -15.79 15.66
C ARG A 165 -9.78 -16.79 15.82
N ILE A 166 -8.75 -16.66 14.98
CA ILE A 166 -7.58 -17.54 14.98
C ILE A 166 -6.91 -17.47 16.36
N PRO A 167 -6.77 -18.59 17.09
CA PRO A 167 -6.28 -18.57 18.46
C PRO A 167 -4.88 -17.96 18.54
N LYS A 168 -4.70 -16.98 19.42
CA LYS A 168 -3.44 -16.23 19.65
C LYS A 168 -2.78 -15.68 18.37
N ALA A 169 -3.56 -15.40 17.32
CA ALA A 169 -3.03 -14.75 16.13
C ALA A 169 -2.61 -13.32 16.41
N ASP A 170 -1.51 -12.93 15.80
CA ASP A 170 -0.89 -11.62 15.96
C ASP A 170 -0.02 -11.31 14.73
N HIS A 171 -0.03 -10.06 14.30
CA HIS A 171 0.67 -9.60 13.09
C HIS A 171 0.41 -10.41 11.80
N MET A 172 -0.82 -10.92 11.65
CA MET A 172 -1.18 -11.79 10.52
C MET A 172 -1.20 -11.09 9.16
N THR A 173 -0.64 -11.75 8.15
CA THR A 173 -0.65 -11.33 6.75
C THR A 173 -1.08 -12.47 5.81
N GLY A 174 -1.95 -12.18 4.84
CA GLY A 174 -2.38 -13.13 3.81
C GLY A 174 -1.63 -12.97 2.49
N TRP A 175 -1.23 -14.09 1.90
CA TRP A 175 -0.45 -14.23 0.69
C TRP A 175 -1.10 -15.24 -0.27
N GLU A 176 -0.89 -15.09 -1.57
CA GLU A 176 -1.39 -16.00 -2.60
C GLU A 176 -0.36 -16.25 -3.70
N ASP A 177 -0.37 -17.46 -4.25
CA ASP A 177 0.36 -17.78 -5.47
C ASP A 177 -0.45 -17.24 -6.67
N PRO A 178 0.06 -16.27 -7.44
CA PRO A 178 -0.68 -15.71 -8.57
C PRO A 178 -1.09 -16.75 -9.61
N GLN A 179 -0.30 -17.83 -9.77
CA GLN A 179 -0.47 -18.81 -10.84
C GLN A 179 -1.53 -19.85 -10.47
N THR A 180 -1.49 -20.38 -9.24
CA THR A 180 -2.42 -21.42 -8.80
C THR A 180 -3.66 -20.85 -8.11
N GLY A 181 -3.56 -19.66 -7.51
CA GLY A 181 -4.59 -19.08 -6.66
C GLY A 181 -4.59 -19.64 -5.23
N ASP A 182 -3.68 -20.58 -4.92
CA ASP A 182 -3.52 -21.10 -3.56
C ASP A 182 -3.10 -19.98 -2.61
N TRP A 183 -3.61 -20.01 -1.39
CA TRP A 183 -3.37 -18.98 -0.40
C TRP A 183 -2.65 -19.50 0.84
N LEU A 184 -2.01 -18.57 1.53
CA LEU A 184 -1.25 -18.79 2.76
C LEU A 184 -1.48 -17.61 3.72
N LEU A 185 -1.71 -17.90 4.99
CA LEU A 185 -1.61 -16.94 6.07
C LEU A 185 -0.23 -17.08 6.72
N LEU A 186 0.43 -15.95 6.92
CA LEU A 186 1.64 -15.82 7.71
C LEU A 186 1.26 -15.08 9.00
N ASP A 187 1.29 -15.80 10.11
CA ASP A 187 1.02 -15.28 11.45
C ASP A 187 2.34 -15.17 12.22
N GLU A 188 2.58 -14.04 12.88
CA GLU A 188 3.90 -13.72 13.46
C GLU A 188 3.77 -13.18 14.90
N PRO A 189 3.27 -13.99 15.84
CA PRO A 189 3.16 -13.58 17.22
C PRO A 189 4.53 -13.35 17.87
N TYR A 190 4.56 -12.35 18.75
CA TYR A 190 5.63 -12.24 19.75
C TYR A 190 5.74 -13.53 20.56
N ILE A 191 6.98 -13.87 20.97
CA ILE A 191 7.35 -15.14 21.62
C ILE A 191 6.46 -15.42 22.85
N SER A 192 5.37 -16.17 22.66
CA SER A 192 4.49 -16.68 23.72
C SER A 192 3.40 -17.70 23.34
N PRO A 193 3.42 -18.42 22.20
CA PRO A 193 2.56 -19.60 22.08
C PRO A 193 3.19 -20.80 22.78
N THR A 194 2.42 -21.43 23.68
CA THR A 194 2.63 -22.80 24.13
C THR A 194 2.66 -23.75 22.91
N PRO A 195 3.39 -24.86 22.98
CA PRO A 195 3.25 -25.94 21.99
C PRO A 195 1.78 -26.26 21.70
N GLU A 196 1.47 -26.56 20.42
CA GLU A 196 0.14 -26.97 19.93
C GLU A 196 -1.05 -26.00 20.16
N PHE A 197 -0.82 -24.73 20.53
CA PHE A 197 -1.86 -23.77 20.97
C PHE A 197 -3.07 -23.52 20.03
N ARG A 198 -3.03 -23.99 18.77
CA ARG A 198 -4.15 -23.89 17.83
C ARG A 198 -4.40 -25.17 17.02
N LYS A 199 -3.96 -26.32 17.52
CA LYS A 199 -4.05 -27.60 16.80
C LYS A 199 -5.50 -28.01 16.49
N GLU A 200 -6.40 -27.95 17.46
CA GLU A 200 -7.82 -28.29 17.28
C GLU A 200 -8.48 -27.34 16.28
N TRP A 201 -8.24 -26.03 16.43
CA TRP A 201 -8.77 -25.01 15.51
C TRP A 201 -8.32 -25.25 14.06
N LEU A 202 -7.05 -25.62 13.84
CA LEU A 202 -6.55 -25.97 12.50
C LEU A 202 -7.28 -27.20 11.92
N GLN A 203 -7.56 -28.22 12.75
CA GLN A 203 -8.29 -29.40 12.31
C GLN A 203 -9.73 -29.09 11.92
N ASP A 204 -10.44 -28.30 12.74
CA ASP A 204 -11.83 -27.90 12.49
C ASP A 204 -11.99 -27.10 11.19
N HIS A 205 -10.96 -26.35 10.81
CA HIS A 205 -10.95 -25.52 9.60
C HIS A 205 -10.28 -26.21 8.40
N ALA A 206 -9.88 -27.48 8.52
CA ALA A 206 -9.12 -28.21 7.50
C ALA A 206 -7.86 -27.47 7.01
N LEU A 207 -7.12 -26.89 7.96
CA LEU A 207 -5.89 -26.15 7.73
C LEU A 207 -4.67 -26.88 8.30
N HIS A 208 -3.52 -26.59 7.70
CA HIS A 208 -2.22 -27.07 8.16
C HIS A 208 -1.35 -25.90 8.61
N GLN A 209 -0.40 -26.15 9.51
CA GLN A 209 0.57 -25.15 9.96
C GLN A 209 1.99 -25.71 9.93
N VAL A 210 2.94 -24.86 9.54
CA VAL A 210 4.38 -25.11 9.63
C VAL A 210 5.09 -23.88 10.18
N ALA A 211 6.04 -24.07 11.09
CA ALA A 211 6.95 -23.02 11.55
C ALA A 211 8.32 -23.22 10.84
N PRO A 212 8.71 -22.35 9.90
CA PRO A 212 10.06 -22.39 9.32
C PRO A 212 11.11 -21.90 10.34
N THR A 213 12.38 -22.25 10.14
CA THR A 213 13.51 -21.66 10.89
C THR A 213 13.90 -20.26 10.41
N TRP A 214 13.01 -19.64 9.63
CA TRP A 214 13.11 -18.31 9.05
C TRP A 214 12.66 -17.26 10.07
N PRO A 215 13.29 -16.09 10.18
CA PRO A 215 12.98 -15.14 11.24
C PRO A 215 11.69 -14.33 11.03
N GLY A 216 11.07 -14.35 9.85
CA GLY A 216 9.79 -13.67 9.57
C GLY A 216 9.91 -12.35 8.79
N LEU A 217 8.79 -11.64 8.68
CA LEU A 217 8.66 -10.29 8.09
C LEU A 217 8.40 -9.22 9.16
N TYR A 218 7.51 -9.49 10.12
CA TYR A 218 6.99 -8.48 11.03
C TYR A 218 8.09 -7.91 11.92
N TYR A 219 8.74 -8.77 12.70
CA TYR A 219 9.83 -8.41 13.60
C TYR A 219 10.87 -9.52 13.65
N PRO A 220 11.73 -9.60 12.62
CA PRO A 220 12.66 -10.70 12.45
C PRO A 220 13.46 -11.03 13.72
N GLY A 221 13.44 -12.30 14.13
CA GLY A 221 14.15 -12.81 15.31
C GLY A 221 13.48 -12.53 16.66
N ASN A 222 12.40 -11.72 16.68
CA ASN A 222 11.66 -11.35 17.88
C ASN A 222 10.17 -11.79 17.82
N ALA A 223 9.74 -12.29 16.67
CA ALA A 223 8.46 -12.95 16.43
C ALA A 223 8.70 -14.33 15.80
N VAL A 224 7.73 -15.24 15.96
CA VAL A 224 7.83 -16.60 15.41
C VAL A 224 6.87 -16.73 14.23
N PRO A 225 7.36 -16.93 13.00
CA PRO A 225 6.48 -17.08 11.85
C PRO A 225 5.81 -18.46 11.81
N TYR A 226 4.50 -18.46 11.62
CA TYR A 226 3.68 -19.62 11.35
C TYR A 226 3.03 -19.47 9.98
N LEU A 227 3.34 -20.41 9.09
CA LEU A 227 2.72 -20.53 7.78
C LEU A 227 1.47 -21.42 7.90
N ILE A 228 0.31 -20.92 7.49
CA ILE A 228 -0.99 -21.60 7.61
C ILE A 228 -1.67 -21.63 6.24
N SER A 229 -2.13 -22.80 5.80
CA SER A 229 -2.81 -22.97 4.51
C SER A 229 -3.55 -24.30 4.47
N PRO A 230 -4.62 -24.45 3.66
CA PRO A 230 -5.19 -25.76 3.35
C PRO A 230 -4.23 -26.62 2.50
N SER A 231 -3.26 -26.02 1.79
CA SER A 231 -2.33 -26.74 0.92
C SER A 231 -1.03 -27.08 1.64
N GLN A 232 -0.90 -28.33 2.10
CA GLN A 232 0.35 -28.81 2.72
C GLN A 232 1.54 -28.76 1.72
N ALA A 233 1.28 -28.97 0.43
CA ALA A 233 2.29 -28.85 -0.62
C ALA A 233 2.83 -27.42 -0.74
N LEU A 234 1.94 -26.41 -0.68
CA LEU A 234 2.35 -25.01 -0.67
C LEU A 234 3.17 -24.68 0.57
N LEU A 235 2.73 -25.11 1.76
CA LEU A 235 3.46 -24.86 3.01
C LEU A 235 4.88 -25.40 2.96
N MET A 236 5.07 -26.64 2.52
CA MET A 236 6.40 -27.24 2.44
C MET A 236 7.28 -26.57 1.39
N LYS A 237 6.72 -26.19 0.23
CA LYS A 237 7.42 -25.43 -0.81
C LYS A 237 7.90 -24.09 -0.25
N VAL A 238 7.00 -23.31 0.35
CA VAL A 238 7.30 -21.98 0.90
C VAL A 238 8.30 -22.08 2.04
N ARG A 239 8.13 -23.03 2.95
CA ARG A 239 9.08 -23.29 4.05
C ARG A 239 10.51 -23.46 3.52
N VAL A 240 10.72 -24.36 2.56
CA VAL A 240 12.05 -24.59 1.97
C VAL A 240 12.58 -23.33 1.28
N GLN A 241 11.73 -22.57 0.60
CA GLN A 241 12.13 -21.34 -0.09
C GLN A 241 12.56 -20.24 0.89
N VAL A 242 11.85 -20.06 2.01
CA VAL A 242 12.15 -19.01 3.00
C VAL A 242 13.35 -19.38 3.88
N GLU A 243 13.54 -20.66 4.20
CA GLU A 243 14.72 -21.15 4.94
C GLU A 243 16.02 -21.05 4.11
N GLN A 244 15.92 -20.82 2.79
CA GLN A 244 17.07 -20.54 1.92
C GLN A 244 17.42 -19.05 1.82
N ILE A 245 16.61 -18.16 2.41
CA ILE A 245 16.94 -16.73 2.46
C ILE A 245 18.10 -16.57 3.45
N PRO A 246 19.27 -16.04 3.03
CA PRO A 246 20.43 -15.94 3.90
C PRO A 246 20.16 -15.10 5.15
N ASP A 247 20.69 -15.51 6.29
CA ASP A 247 20.60 -14.74 7.55
C ASP A 247 21.26 -13.35 7.42
N SER A 248 22.27 -13.22 6.57
CA SER A 248 22.93 -11.95 6.25
C SER A 248 22.09 -11.01 5.37
N ALA A 249 20.97 -11.48 4.82
CA ALA A 249 20.04 -10.69 4.01
C ALA A 249 18.98 -9.95 4.86
N TYR A 250 18.85 -10.33 6.14
CA TYR A 250 18.15 -9.54 7.16
C TYR A 250 19.06 -8.38 7.57
N PRO A 251 18.57 -7.18 7.87
CA PRO A 251 19.54 -6.12 8.14
C PRO A 251 20.20 -6.31 9.51
N GLN A 252 21.30 -7.05 9.50
CA GLN A 252 22.52 -6.77 10.25
C GLN A 252 23.71 -6.51 9.31
N GLY A 253 23.48 -6.32 8.01
CA GLY A 253 24.36 -5.46 7.23
C GLY A 253 24.12 -4.02 7.69
N ALA A 254 25.16 -3.33 8.19
CA ALA A 254 25.01 -1.95 8.63
C ALA A 254 24.49 -1.09 7.48
N PRO A 255 23.27 -0.51 7.56
CA PRO A 255 22.77 0.35 6.50
C PRO A 255 23.73 1.52 6.33
N GLN A 256 23.89 2.01 5.10
CA GLN A 256 24.63 3.24 4.89
C GLN A 256 23.89 4.38 5.59
N GLU A 257 24.50 4.95 6.62
CA GLU A 257 24.03 6.14 7.31
C GLU A 257 24.54 7.39 6.63
N MET A 258 23.64 8.31 6.32
CA MET A 258 23.96 9.60 5.70
C MET A 258 23.10 10.71 6.31
N ALA A 259 23.52 11.96 6.10
CA ALA A 259 22.76 13.14 6.53
C ALA A 259 21.33 13.14 5.96
N TYR A 260 20.38 13.69 6.71
CA TYR A 260 18.96 13.69 6.37
C TYR A 260 18.62 14.37 5.03
N ASP A 261 19.34 15.44 4.69
CA ASP A 261 19.20 16.21 3.45
C ASP A 261 19.93 15.56 2.25
N SER A 262 20.75 14.54 2.51
CA SER A 262 21.41 13.78 1.46
C SER A 262 20.42 12.95 0.65
N ARG A 263 20.68 12.81 -0.64
CA ARG A 263 19.86 12.01 -1.56
C ARG A 263 20.61 10.78 -2.00
N PHE A 264 19.93 9.64 -1.98
CA PHE A 264 20.41 8.44 -2.66
C PHE A 264 19.99 8.47 -4.13
N ILE A 265 20.94 8.21 -5.03
CA ILE A 265 20.69 8.10 -6.47
C ILE A 265 21.09 6.68 -6.87
N SER A 266 20.11 5.86 -7.21
CA SER A 266 20.37 4.46 -7.59
C SER A 266 20.99 4.34 -8.99
N PRO A 267 21.67 3.22 -9.29
CA PRO A 267 22.17 2.93 -10.63
C PRO A 267 21.11 3.06 -11.72
N ALA A 268 19.88 2.56 -11.52
CA ALA A 268 18.83 2.70 -12.53
C ALA A 268 18.33 4.15 -12.67
N ARG A 269 18.36 4.97 -11.60
CA ARG A 269 18.08 6.41 -11.73
C ARG A 269 19.13 7.09 -12.58
N THR A 270 20.41 6.86 -12.30
CA THR A 270 21.53 7.41 -13.08
C THR A 270 21.45 6.99 -14.55
N ALA A 271 21.24 5.70 -14.82
CA ALA A 271 21.12 5.17 -16.17
C ALA A 271 19.91 5.73 -16.94
N SER A 272 18.83 6.11 -16.24
CA SER A 272 17.64 6.68 -16.89
C SER A 272 17.83 8.10 -17.43
N GLY A 273 18.88 8.81 -17.01
CA GLY A 273 19.11 10.22 -17.34
C GLY A 273 18.06 11.20 -16.78
N LYS A 274 17.04 10.72 -16.06
CA LYS A 274 15.98 11.56 -15.49
C LYS A 274 16.47 12.22 -14.20
N PRO A 275 16.09 13.49 -13.95
CA PRO A 275 16.43 14.14 -12.69
C PRO A 275 15.82 13.37 -11.51
N PRO A 276 16.53 13.27 -10.36
CA PRO A 276 15.98 12.66 -9.16
C PRO A 276 14.69 13.36 -8.73
N LYS A 277 13.67 12.56 -8.36
CA LYS A 277 12.41 13.13 -7.86
C LYS A 277 12.66 13.78 -6.50
N ILE A 278 12.49 15.10 -6.41
CA ILE A 278 12.65 15.82 -5.14
C ILE A 278 11.58 15.32 -4.16
N ARG A 279 12.03 14.93 -2.97
CA ARG A 279 11.13 14.59 -1.88
C ARG A 279 10.33 15.82 -1.48
N THR A 280 9.01 15.71 -1.51
CA THR A 280 8.13 16.81 -1.13
C THR A 280 8.38 17.17 0.32
N MET A 281 8.73 18.43 0.59
CA MET A 281 8.87 18.92 1.95
C MET A 281 7.61 19.69 2.35
N PRO A 282 7.23 19.67 3.64
CA PRO A 282 6.14 20.51 4.11
C PRO A 282 6.48 21.98 3.85
N PHE A 283 5.47 22.74 3.44
CA PHE A 283 5.59 24.16 3.18
C PHE A 283 4.72 24.92 4.18
N ASN A 284 5.28 25.93 4.83
CA ASN A 284 4.59 26.68 5.90
C ASN A 284 4.32 28.15 5.50
N GLY A 285 4.38 28.48 4.21
CA GLY A 285 4.20 29.85 3.72
C GLY A 285 2.84 30.16 3.11
N ILE A 286 2.70 31.43 2.69
CA ILE A 286 1.55 31.94 1.93
C ILE A 286 1.94 32.03 0.45
N ARG A 287 1.05 31.63 -0.45
CA ARG A 287 1.20 31.78 -1.89
C ARG A 287 -0.16 32.07 -2.54
N ASN A 288 -0.22 33.11 -3.36
CA ASN A 288 -1.41 33.46 -4.17
C ASN A 288 -2.72 33.47 -3.35
N GLY A 289 -2.70 34.14 -2.19
CA GLY A 289 -3.88 34.27 -1.31
C GLY A 289 -4.25 32.99 -0.52
N ALA A 290 -3.44 31.94 -0.58
CA ALA A 290 -3.62 30.70 0.17
C ALA A 290 -2.45 30.45 1.13
N ILE A 291 -2.74 29.85 2.28
CA ILE A 291 -1.73 29.39 3.25
C ILE A 291 -1.71 27.87 3.29
N ALA A 292 -0.51 27.31 3.33
CA ALA A 292 -0.33 25.87 3.43
C ALA A 292 -0.58 25.37 4.87
N TYR A 293 -1.11 24.16 4.98
CA TYR A 293 -1.33 23.50 6.26
C TYR A 293 -1.20 21.99 6.13
N GLY A 294 -0.92 21.34 7.27
CA GLY A 294 -0.62 19.91 7.32
C GLY A 294 0.55 19.54 6.41
N GLY A 295 0.55 18.28 5.97
CA GLY A 295 1.68 17.71 5.25
C GLY A 295 2.82 17.34 6.20
N GLU A 296 3.70 16.49 5.69
CA GLU A 296 4.92 16.01 6.32
C GLU A 296 5.87 15.64 5.18
N PRO A 297 7.17 15.37 5.41
CA PRO A 297 8.03 14.95 4.31
C PRO A 297 7.45 13.76 3.53
N GLY A 298 7.46 13.90 2.20
CA GLY A 298 6.81 13.01 1.24
C GLY A 298 5.29 13.15 1.10
N ILE A 299 4.62 13.96 1.93
CA ILE A 299 3.19 14.28 1.82
C ILE A 299 3.03 15.76 1.46
N PRO A 300 2.44 16.09 0.30
CA PRO A 300 2.17 17.47 -0.07
C PRO A 300 1.31 18.20 0.97
N ALA A 301 1.69 19.44 1.27
CA ALA A 301 0.87 20.31 2.08
C ALA A 301 -0.51 20.52 1.43
N LYS A 302 -1.55 20.55 2.26
CA LYS A 302 -2.88 21.02 1.85
C LYS A 302 -2.86 22.56 1.87
N TRP A 303 -3.83 23.17 1.19
CA TRP A 303 -3.93 24.63 1.08
C TRP A 303 -5.31 25.11 1.48
N ARG A 304 -5.37 26.16 2.28
CA ARG A 304 -6.60 26.88 2.65
C ARG A 304 -6.47 28.36 2.27
N PRO A 305 -7.57 29.11 2.17
CA PRO A 305 -7.49 30.56 2.04
C PRO A 305 -6.66 31.17 3.19
N ALA A 306 -5.79 32.14 2.87
CA ALA A 306 -4.93 32.79 3.86
C ALA A 306 -5.76 33.64 4.84
N ARG A 307 -6.78 34.32 4.32
CA ARG A 307 -7.81 34.97 5.15
C ARG A 307 -8.69 33.90 5.79
N SER A 308 -8.72 33.85 7.12
CA SER A 308 -9.60 32.94 7.86
C SER A 308 -11.06 33.41 7.82
N MET A 309 -11.99 32.46 7.79
CA MET A 309 -13.40 32.67 8.07
C MET A 309 -13.61 32.75 9.58
N SER A 310 -14.47 33.64 10.05
CA SER A 310 -14.77 33.70 11.50
C SER A 310 -15.51 32.45 11.98
N LEU A 311 -15.31 32.05 13.23
CA LEU A 311 -16.03 30.92 13.84
C LEU A 311 -17.55 31.11 13.78
N LYS A 312 -18.05 32.35 13.91
CA LYS A 312 -19.47 32.69 13.73
C LYS A 312 -19.98 32.34 12.34
N MET A 313 -19.19 32.60 11.29
CA MET A 313 -19.55 32.23 9.91
C MET A 313 -19.50 30.72 9.70
N HIS A 314 -18.51 30.02 10.26
CA HIS A 314 -18.50 28.55 10.24
C HIS A 314 -19.76 27.97 10.91
N THR A 315 -20.14 28.51 12.08
CA THR A 315 -21.35 28.13 12.83
C THR A 315 -22.64 28.42 12.06
N SER A 316 -22.60 29.37 11.12
CA SER A 316 -23.73 29.68 10.25
C SER A 316 -23.80 28.77 9.01
N ILE A 317 -22.66 28.46 8.37
CA ILE A 317 -22.60 27.61 7.17
C ILE A 317 -22.82 26.14 7.52
N GLY A 318 -22.25 25.68 8.63
CA GLY A 318 -22.18 24.26 8.97
C GLY A 318 -23.54 23.57 9.07
N PRO A 319 -24.54 24.13 9.79
CA PRO A 319 -25.89 23.59 9.83
C PRO A 319 -26.58 23.53 8.46
N ILE A 320 -26.34 24.51 7.58
CA ILE A 320 -26.90 24.54 6.22
C ILE A 320 -26.35 23.36 5.41
N LEU A 321 -25.03 23.16 5.42
CA LEU A 321 -24.37 22.02 4.74
C LEU A 321 -24.77 20.68 5.37
N HIS A 322 -24.91 20.62 6.69
CA HIS A 322 -25.37 19.42 7.38
C HIS A 322 -26.78 19.04 6.94
N LYS A 323 -27.71 20.00 6.91
CA LYS A 323 -29.08 19.79 6.42
C LYS A 323 -29.13 19.40 4.94
N LEU A 324 -28.33 20.04 4.10
CA LEU A 324 -28.18 19.67 2.69
C LEU A 324 -27.74 18.21 2.53
N CYS A 325 -26.74 17.77 3.31
CA CYS A 325 -26.24 16.40 3.27
C CYS A 325 -27.24 15.36 3.82
N ASN A 326 -28.23 15.76 4.61
CA ASN A 326 -29.33 14.89 5.08
C ASN A 326 -30.56 14.94 4.15
N SER A 327 -30.53 15.75 3.08
CA SER A 327 -31.66 15.86 2.16
C SER A 327 -31.74 14.66 1.22
N SER A 328 -32.95 14.14 1.01
CA SER A 328 -33.17 12.99 0.14
C SER A 328 -33.24 13.39 -1.33
N ALA A 329 -32.92 12.45 -2.21
CA ALA A 329 -33.08 12.63 -3.65
C ALA A 329 -34.54 12.84 -4.07
N ARG A 330 -35.49 12.20 -3.37
CA ARG A 330 -36.92 12.22 -3.72
C ARG A 330 -37.57 13.55 -3.40
N VAL A 331 -37.23 14.13 -2.25
CA VAL A 331 -37.93 15.31 -1.71
C VAL A 331 -37.08 16.57 -1.91
N GLY A 332 -35.80 16.54 -1.51
CA GLY A 332 -34.89 17.67 -1.63
C GLY A 332 -34.08 17.71 -2.94
N GLY A 333 -34.25 16.73 -3.83
CA GLY A 333 -33.50 16.65 -5.09
C GLY A 333 -32.01 16.31 -4.95
N VAL A 334 -31.53 16.06 -3.72
CA VAL A 334 -30.12 15.79 -3.43
C VAL A 334 -29.78 14.33 -3.75
N THR A 335 -29.31 14.11 -4.97
CA THR A 335 -28.79 12.78 -5.40
C THR A 335 -27.45 12.47 -4.75
N ALA A 336 -27.01 11.20 -4.80
CA ALA A 336 -25.68 10.80 -4.34
C ALA A 336 -24.54 11.66 -4.93
N ARG A 337 -24.66 12.06 -6.21
CA ARG A 337 -23.70 12.91 -6.90
C ARG A 337 -23.70 14.36 -6.42
N VAL A 338 -24.84 14.88 -5.95
CA VAL A 338 -24.96 16.22 -5.33
C VAL A 338 -24.42 16.15 -3.90
N TYR A 339 -24.86 15.14 -3.14
CA TYR A 339 -24.38 14.85 -1.79
C TYR A 339 -22.85 14.80 -1.72
N GLU A 340 -22.20 14.04 -2.61
CA GLU A 340 -20.74 13.86 -2.58
C GLU A 340 -20.00 15.20 -2.74
N LYS A 341 -20.47 16.08 -3.62
CA LYS A 341 -19.86 17.42 -3.80
C LYS A 341 -20.01 18.28 -2.55
N LEU A 342 -21.21 18.29 -1.97
CA LEU A 342 -21.52 19.08 -0.77
C LEU A 342 -20.78 18.54 0.46
N ASN A 343 -20.68 17.22 0.59
CA ASN A 343 -19.96 16.57 1.68
C ASN A 343 -18.45 16.84 1.60
N GLN A 344 -17.86 16.85 0.40
CA GLN A 344 -16.46 17.24 0.22
C GLN A 344 -16.20 18.69 0.64
N VAL A 345 -17.14 19.61 0.37
CA VAL A 345 -17.04 21.00 0.84
C VAL A 345 -17.20 21.06 2.36
N ARG A 346 -18.20 20.37 2.93
CA ARG A 346 -18.44 20.30 4.37
C ARG A 346 -17.21 19.81 5.14
N SER A 347 -16.66 18.66 4.76
CA SER A 347 -15.45 18.10 5.35
C SER A 347 -14.24 19.02 5.18
N ARG A 348 -14.09 19.69 4.04
CA ARG A 348 -12.98 20.62 3.83
C ARG A 348 -13.08 21.88 4.69
N LEU A 349 -14.28 22.43 4.87
CA LEU A 349 -14.47 23.59 5.73
C LEU A 349 -14.28 23.28 7.20
N GLU A 350 -14.61 22.07 7.63
CA GLU A 350 -14.26 21.58 8.97
C GLU A 350 -12.73 21.51 9.16
N ASP A 351 -12.01 20.86 8.23
CA ASP A 351 -10.54 20.84 8.20
C ASP A 351 -9.97 22.27 8.33
N TRP A 352 -10.53 23.23 7.59
CA TRP A 352 -10.08 24.62 7.62
C TRP A 352 -10.42 25.31 8.94
N ALA A 353 -11.59 25.09 9.51
CA ALA A 353 -11.99 25.69 10.78
C ALA A 353 -10.98 25.33 11.89
N TYR A 354 -10.57 24.06 12.00
CA TYR A 354 -9.55 23.63 12.97
C TYR A 354 -8.20 24.33 12.79
N MET A 355 -7.80 24.59 11.54
CA MET A 355 -6.55 25.28 11.22
C MET A 355 -6.64 26.80 11.34
N GLU A 356 -7.84 27.37 11.32
CA GLU A 356 -8.09 28.80 11.39
C GLU A 356 -8.25 29.29 12.83
N HIS A 357 -8.72 28.42 13.74
CA HIS A 357 -9.00 28.75 15.14
C HIS A 357 -8.35 27.74 16.11
N PRO A 358 -7.00 27.67 16.17
CA PRO A 358 -6.32 26.80 17.13
C PRO A 358 -6.69 27.21 18.57
N GLY A 359 -7.28 26.30 19.34
CA GLY A 359 -7.76 26.57 20.71
C GLY A 359 -9.18 27.15 20.81
N GLY A 360 -9.85 27.46 19.69
CA GLY A 360 -11.22 27.97 19.67
C GLY A 360 -12.32 26.90 19.73
N PHE A 361 -11.94 25.62 19.82
CA PHE A 361 -12.87 24.49 19.78
C PHE A 361 -13.01 23.86 21.16
N THR A 362 -14.16 24.07 21.79
CA THR A 362 -14.63 23.15 22.84
C THR A 362 -15.11 21.84 22.19
N ALA A 363 -15.15 20.75 22.96
CA ALA A 363 -15.71 19.48 22.49
C ALA A 363 -17.14 19.65 21.95
N GLU A 364 -17.91 20.56 22.54
CA GLU A 364 -19.27 20.88 22.11
C GLU A 364 -19.31 21.61 20.75
N ILE A 365 -18.46 22.61 20.53
CA ILE A 365 -18.38 23.33 19.25
C ILE A 365 -17.91 22.36 18.16
N SER A 366 -16.88 21.56 18.45
CA SER A 366 -16.34 20.54 17.56
C SER A 366 -17.44 19.55 17.11
N ALA A 367 -18.22 19.02 18.04
CA ALA A 367 -19.29 18.06 17.75
C ALA A 367 -20.47 18.67 16.97
N LYS A 368 -20.70 19.99 17.03
CA LYS A 368 -21.90 20.60 16.44
C LYS A 368 -21.63 21.42 15.18
N LEU A 369 -20.37 21.78 14.89
CA LEU A 369 -20.06 22.77 13.86
C LEU A 369 -20.52 22.32 12.47
N TYR A 370 -20.10 21.14 12.02
CA TYR A 370 -20.44 20.59 10.70
C TYR A 370 -21.21 19.25 10.75
N TYR A 371 -21.15 18.55 11.89
CA TYR A 371 -21.71 17.21 12.07
C TYR A 371 -22.53 17.13 13.37
N GLY A 372 -23.56 17.98 13.48
CA GLY A 372 -24.46 17.99 14.63
C GLY A 372 -25.43 16.81 14.69
N ARG A 373 -26.44 16.92 15.58
CA ARG A 373 -27.54 15.94 15.69
C ARG A 373 -28.21 15.77 14.33
N ALA A 374 -28.75 14.57 14.08
CA ALA A 374 -29.54 14.30 12.88
C ALA A 374 -30.63 15.37 12.72
N VAL A 375 -30.71 15.94 11.52
CA VAL A 375 -31.71 16.93 11.14
C VAL A 375 -32.47 16.44 9.93
N ASP A 376 -33.75 16.79 9.85
CA ASP A 376 -34.51 16.61 8.62
C ASP A 376 -33.88 17.44 7.50
N GLY A 377 -33.83 16.85 6.31
CA GLY A 377 -33.38 17.52 5.10
C GLY A 377 -34.29 18.65 4.64
N TYR A 378 -33.93 19.29 3.53
CA TYR A 378 -34.81 20.22 2.83
C TYR A 378 -35.97 19.46 2.18
N THR A 379 -37.15 20.06 2.25
CA THR A 379 -38.41 19.47 1.81
C THR A 379 -38.75 19.77 0.34
N THR A 380 -37.98 20.64 -0.31
CA THR A 380 -38.12 20.93 -1.74
C THR A 380 -36.76 21.11 -2.41
N PRO A 381 -36.63 20.82 -3.72
CA PRO A 381 -35.41 21.12 -4.47
C PRO A 381 -35.09 22.63 -4.54
N GLN A 382 -36.11 23.49 -4.51
CA GLN A 382 -35.97 24.94 -4.52
C GLN A 382 -35.32 25.44 -3.22
N ASP A 383 -35.74 24.94 -2.06
CA ASP A 383 -35.14 25.29 -0.77
C ASP A 383 -33.70 24.79 -0.67
N ALA A 384 -33.44 23.56 -1.15
CA ALA A 384 -32.09 23.03 -1.24
C ALA A 384 -31.20 23.88 -2.16
N LEU A 385 -31.71 24.36 -3.30
CA LEU A 385 -30.96 25.23 -4.21
C LEU A 385 -30.64 26.59 -3.56
N LYS A 386 -31.63 27.22 -2.92
CA LYS A 386 -31.44 28.47 -2.18
C LYS A 386 -30.42 28.33 -1.05
N ALA A 387 -30.41 27.19 -0.37
CA ALA A 387 -29.41 26.87 0.64
C ALA A 387 -28.00 26.74 0.04
N ILE A 388 -27.84 26.08 -1.12
CA ILE A 388 -26.56 25.99 -1.83
C ILE A 388 -26.06 27.38 -2.25
N GLU A 389 -26.94 28.24 -2.76
CA GLU A 389 -26.64 29.63 -3.12
C GLU A 389 -26.22 30.46 -1.89
N THR A 390 -26.91 30.27 -0.76
CA THR A 390 -26.54 30.91 0.52
C THR A 390 -25.12 30.51 0.94
N VAL A 391 -24.77 29.22 0.85
CA VAL A 391 -23.40 28.76 1.17
C VAL A 391 -22.38 29.40 0.21
N ARG A 392 -22.68 29.47 -1.09
CA ARG A 392 -21.82 30.11 -2.09
C ARG A 392 -21.48 31.55 -1.71
N ASP A 393 -22.50 32.34 -1.40
CA ASP A 393 -22.36 33.76 -1.08
C ASP A 393 -21.59 33.96 0.24
N MET A 394 -21.84 33.10 1.23
CA MET A 394 -21.09 33.12 2.48
C MET A 394 -19.60 32.79 2.28
N LEU A 395 -19.25 31.87 1.38
CA LEU A 395 -17.85 31.58 1.04
C LEU A 395 -17.17 32.73 0.31
N LEU A 396 -17.87 33.38 -0.63
CA LEU A 396 -17.38 34.56 -1.34
C LEU A 396 -17.12 35.72 -0.37
N LYS A 397 -17.99 35.90 0.63
CA LYS A 397 -17.85 36.92 1.68
C LYS A 397 -16.72 36.60 2.66
N ALA A 398 -16.56 35.34 3.05
CA ALA A 398 -15.60 34.92 4.06
C ALA A 398 -14.15 34.94 3.55
N TYR A 399 -13.93 34.38 2.37
CA TYR A 399 -12.60 34.06 1.87
C TYR A 399 -12.16 34.99 0.75
N GLY A 400 -10.89 35.41 0.76
CA GLY A 400 -10.25 36.13 -0.34
C GLY A 400 -10.05 35.26 -1.58
N GLU A 401 -9.74 35.88 -2.72
CA GLU A 401 -9.51 35.15 -3.96
C GLU A 401 -8.26 34.29 -3.92
N CYS A 402 -8.45 32.98 -4.09
CA CYS A 402 -7.38 32.00 -4.16
C CYS A 402 -7.89 30.67 -4.75
N LYS A 403 -6.95 29.80 -5.14
CA LYS A 403 -7.25 28.49 -5.71
C LYS A 403 -8.09 27.59 -4.79
N PRO A 404 -7.80 27.45 -3.47
CA PRO A 404 -8.64 26.65 -2.58
C PRO A 404 -10.10 27.12 -2.52
N ARG A 405 -10.34 28.45 -2.45
CA ARG A 405 -11.70 29.01 -2.51
C ARG A 405 -12.38 28.66 -3.83
N ALA A 406 -11.72 28.87 -4.95
CA ALA A 406 -12.25 28.55 -6.28
C ALA A 406 -12.64 27.07 -6.42
N GLN A 407 -11.85 26.15 -5.83
CA GLN A 407 -12.16 24.73 -5.82
C GLN A 407 -13.42 24.39 -5.02
N MET A 408 -13.66 25.07 -3.90
CA MET A 408 -14.90 24.90 -3.12
C MET A 408 -16.11 25.45 -3.87
N LEU A 409 -15.97 26.64 -4.46
CA LEU A 409 -17.03 27.26 -5.27
C LEU A 409 -17.40 26.40 -6.47
N ALA A 410 -16.43 25.85 -7.20
CA ALA A 410 -16.70 24.96 -8.33
C ALA A 410 -17.53 23.72 -7.93
N LYS A 411 -17.32 23.16 -6.73
CA LYS A 411 -18.12 22.03 -6.22
C LYS A 411 -19.55 22.44 -5.89
N ILE A 412 -19.71 23.60 -5.24
CA ILE A 412 -21.01 24.19 -4.92
C ILE A 412 -21.80 24.53 -6.17
N GLU A 413 -21.17 25.16 -7.16
CA GLU A 413 -21.81 25.54 -8.42
C GLU A 413 -22.18 24.31 -9.25
N ALA A 414 -21.33 23.29 -9.28
CA ALA A 414 -21.66 22.02 -9.91
C ALA A 414 -22.81 21.28 -9.19
N ALA A 415 -22.89 21.35 -7.86
CA ALA A 415 -24.01 20.81 -7.09
C ALA A 415 -25.32 21.58 -7.40
N ALA A 416 -25.27 22.91 -7.45
CA ALA A 416 -26.40 23.76 -7.83
C ALA A 416 -26.88 23.46 -9.26
N ALA A 417 -25.96 23.33 -10.22
CA ALA A 417 -26.28 23.02 -11.61
C ALA A 417 -26.95 21.64 -11.76
N ASP A 418 -26.44 20.63 -11.05
CA ASP A 418 -27.05 19.30 -11.03
C ASP A 418 -28.47 19.33 -10.42
N LEU A 419 -28.68 20.15 -9.37
CA LEU A 419 -29.98 20.31 -8.71
C LEU A 419 -30.99 21.10 -9.56
N ARG A 420 -30.56 22.15 -10.26
CA ARG A 420 -31.43 22.94 -11.17
C ARG A 420 -32.05 22.09 -12.27
N LYS A 421 -31.32 21.10 -12.81
CA LYS A 421 -31.86 20.13 -13.78
C LYS A 421 -33.03 19.31 -13.25
N LYS A 422 -33.22 19.25 -11.93
CA LYS A 422 -34.35 18.58 -11.27
C LYS A 422 -35.49 19.53 -10.93
N VAL A 423 -35.21 20.82 -10.80
CA VAL A 423 -36.23 21.88 -10.58
C VAL A 423 -36.95 22.23 -11.89
N SER A 424 -36.26 22.14 -13.03
CA SER A 424 -36.80 22.45 -14.36
C SER A 424 -37.48 21.26 -15.07
N ARG A 425 -37.64 20.13 -14.38
CA ARG A 425 -38.42 18.96 -14.81
C ARG A 425 -39.58 18.80 -13.85
#